data_AF-A0A4Z1SN21-F1
#
_entry.id   AF-A0A4Z1SN21-F1
#
_cell.length_a   1.000
_cell.length_b   1.000
_cell.length_c   1.000
_cell.angle_alpha   90.00
_cell.angle_beta   90.00
_cell.angle_gamma   90.00
#
_symmetry.space_group_name_H-M   'P 1'
#
loop_
_entity.id
_entity.type
_entity.pdbx_description
1 polymer ?
#
loop_
_entity_poly.entity_id
_entity_poly.type
_entity_poly.pdbx_seq_one_letter_code
_entity_poly.pdbx_strand_id
1 'polypeptide(L)'
;MCKHIKNVQTQILAKCCKRWFDCAECHREQSDHEIERDIELILACKKCKKVFRIDVTTFDPQSDGFCPRCDNQWYLEADTGENDRQMTVKFEMLDGTDQADAIRDERDPAKERRRQRLLEERIYRGDADLELELDDSDDDLGI
;
A
#
# COMPACT_ATOMS: atom_id res chain seq x y z
N MET A 1 -0.24 1.87 18.95
CA MET A 1 -0.65 1.42 17.61
C MET A 1 -1.52 0.20 17.83
N CYS A 2 -2.66 0.12 17.16
CA CYS A 2 -3.56 -1.02 17.28
C CYS A 2 -2.89 -2.24 16.64
N LYS A 3 -3.04 -3.42 17.26
CA LYS A 3 -2.63 -4.70 16.65
C LYS A 3 -3.67 -5.22 15.67
N HIS A 4 -4.94 -4.85 15.86
CA HIS A 4 -6.09 -5.40 15.14
C HIS A 4 -6.44 -4.63 13.87
N ILE A 5 -6.32 -3.29 13.90
CA ILE A 5 -6.61 -2.42 12.74
C ILE A 5 -5.43 -1.48 12.51
N LYS A 6 -4.63 -1.75 11.48
CA LYS A 6 -3.36 -1.05 11.23
C LYS A 6 -3.56 0.43 10.92
N ASN A 7 -4.61 0.75 10.16
CA ASN A 7 -4.88 2.10 9.67
C ASN A 7 -5.76 2.97 10.60
N VAL A 8 -5.98 2.57 11.86
CA VAL A 8 -6.76 3.38 12.83
C VAL A 8 -6.15 4.75 13.06
N GLN A 9 -6.94 5.79 12.79
CA GLN A 9 -6.57 7.20 12.88
C GLN A 9 -7.02 7.92 14.16
N THR A 10 -7.93 7.32 14.93
CA THR A 10 -8.51 7.90 16.14
C THR A 10 -8.46 6.93 17.31
N GLN A 11 -8.46 7.46 18.53
CA GLN A 11 -8.70 6.68 19.74
C GLN A 11 -10.10 6.98 20.26
N ILE A 12 -10.79 5.98 20.76
CA ILE A 12 -12.10 6.11 21.40
C ILE A 12 -11.96 6.09 22.92
N LEU A 13 -12.67 6.99 23.60
CA LEU A 13 -12.80 6.93 25.04
C LEU A 13 -13.89 5.92 25.40
N ALA A 14 -13.52 4.82 26.04
CA ALA A 14 -14.49 3.87 26.57
C ALA A 14 -15.11 4.44 27.85
N LYS A 15 -16.44 4.67 27.83
CA LYS A 15 -17.17 5.25 28.97
C LYS A 15 -17.19 4.32 30.19
N CYS A 16 -17.19 3.01 29.97
CA CYS A 16 -17.10 1.99 31.03
C CYS A 16 -15.82 2.09 31.86
N CYS A 17 -14.65 2.12 31.21
CA CYS A 17 -13.33 2.13 31.88
C CYS A 17 -12.74 3.54 32.08
N LYS A 18 -13.30 4.56 31.42
CA LYS A 18 -12.74 5.92 31.30
C LYS A 18 -11.29 5.93 30.80
N ARG A 19 -10.98 5.03 29.86
CA ARG A 19 -9.67 4.86 29.23
C ARG A 19 -9.77 4.94 27.71
N TRP A 20 -8.66 5.29 27.07
CA TRP A 20 -8.57 5.42 25.62
C TRP A 20 -8.13 4.11 24.99
N PHE A 21 -8.81 3.71 23.93
CA PHE A 21 -8.50 2.50 23.17
C PHE A 21 -8.51 2.80 21.67
N ASP A 22 -7.75 2.03 20.90
CA ASP A 22 -7.72 2.16 19.44
C ASP A 22 -8.91 1.42 18.78
N CYS A 23 -9.38 0.31 19.36
CA CYS A 23 -10.50 -0.48 18.84
C CYS A 23 -11.17 -1.29 19.96
N ALA A 24 -12.31 -1.94 19.66
CA ALA A 24 -13.04 -2.78 20.62
C ALA A 24 -12.26 -4.04 21.05
N GLU A 25 -11.40 -4.58 20.20
CA GLU A 25 -10.55 -5.74 20.55
C GLU A 25 -9.44 -5.36 21.53
N CYS A 26 -8.79 -4.20 21.30
CA CYS A 26 -7.84 -3.62 22.25
C CYS A 26 -8.47 -3.36 23.64
N HIS A 27 -9.77 -3.06 23.70
CA HIS A 27 -10.51 -2.97 24.96
C HIS A 27 -10.68 -4.36 25.60
N ARG A 28 -11.18 -5.35 24.85
CA ARG A 28 -11.41 -6.73 25.35
C ARG A 28 -10.14 -7.39 25.88
N GLU A 29 -8.97 -7.09 25.32
CA GLU A 29 -7.69 -7.62 25.81
C GLU A 29 -7.26 -7.02 27.16
N GLN A 30 -7.71 -5.80 27.48
CA GLN A 30 -7.28 -5.04 28.66
C GLN A 30 -8.37 -4.94 29.74
N SER A 31 -9.59 -5.40 29.46
CA SER A 31 -10.76 -5.22 30.31
C SER A 31 -11.61 -6.48 30.30
N ASP A 32 -12.10 -6.88 31.48
CA ASP A 32 -12.87 -8.12 31.67
C ASP A 32 -14.36 -8.01 31.24
N HIS A 33 -14.72 -7.00 30.45
CA HIS A 33 -16.08 -6.74 30.01
C HIS A 33 -16.13 -6.20 28.56
N GLU A 34 -17.31 -6.25 27.96
CA GLU A 34 -17.55 -5.68 26.63
C GLU A 34 -17.63 -4.15 26.70
N ILE A 35 -17.17 -3.47 25.65
CA ILE A 35 -17.24 -2.02 25.57
C ILE A 35 -18.71 -1.55 25.52
N GLU A 36 -19.05 -0.61 26.38
CA GLU A 36 -20.41 -0.06 26.44
C GLU A 36 -20.70 0.78 25.17
N ARG A 37 -21.86 0.53 24.56
CA ARG A 37 -22.31 1.26 23.37
C ARG A 37 -23.08 2.49 23.83
N ASP A 38 -22.74 3.63 23.26
CA ASP A 38 -23.41 4.90 23.54
C ASP A 38 -23.64 5.65 22.22
N ILE A 39 -24.62 6.55 22.23
CA ILE A 39 -25.00 7.40 21.11
C ILE A 39 -23.92 8.45 20.87
N GLU A 40 -23.38 9.02 21.95
CA GLU A 40 -22.30 10.00 21.88
C GLU A 40 -20.95 9.33 22.08
N LEU A 41 -20.10 9.39 21.06
CA LEU A 41 -18.73 8.91 21.11
C LEU A 41 -17.74 10.08 21.24
N ILE A 42 -16.73 9.88 22.09
CA ILE A 42 -15.65 10.85 22.28
C ILE A 42 -14.40 10.25 21.64
N LEU A 43 -13.91 10.93 20.60
CA LEU A 43 -12.77 10.50 19.79
C LEU A 43 -11.60 11.46 19.95
N ALA A 44 -10.38 10.92 19.92
CA ALA A 44 -9.14 11.68 19.88
C ALA A 44 -8.40 11.39 18.57
N CYS A 45 -8.15 12.42 17.76
CA CYS A 45 -7.40 12.27 16.51
C CYS A 45 -5.91 12.01 16.79
N LYS A 46 -5.29 11.02 16.16
CA LYS A 46 -3.86 10.73 16.33
C LYS A 46 -2.95 11.77 15.66
N LYS A 47 -3.40 12.40 14.57
CA LYS A 47 -2.65 13.43 13.84
C LYS A 47 -2.50 14.71 14.65
N CYS A 48 -3.62 15.28 15.13
CA CYS A 48 -3.60 16.55 15.87
C CYS A 48 -3.68 16.40 17.40
N LYS A 49 -3.91 15.19 17.92
CA LYS A 49 -4.09 14.87 19.35
C LYS A 49 -5.23 15.63 20.02
N LYS A 50 -6.20 16.09 19.24
CA LYS A 50 -7.35 16.83 19.76
C LYS A 50 -8.56 15.93 19.86
N VAL A 51 -9.31 16.17 20.94
CA VAL A 51 -10.54 15.46 21.25
C VAL A 51 -11.71 16.18 20.60
N PHE A 52 -12.63 15.41 20.04
CA PHE A 52 -13.89 15.86 19.49
C PHE A 52 -14.98 14.82 19.81
N ARG A 53 -16.23 15.22 19.63
CA ARG A 53 -17.40 14.38 19.92
C ARG A 53 -18.16 14.14 18.63
N ILE A 54 -18.76 12.97 18.53
CA ILE A 54 -19.61 12.59 17.41
C ILE A 54 -20.86 11.89 17.92
N ASP A 55 -21.98 12.22 17.31
CA ASP A 55 -23.25 11.53 17.54
C ASP A 55 -23.41 10.46 16.46
N VAL A 56 -23.54 9.20 16.88
CA VAL A 56 -23.64 8.05 15.97
C VAL A 56 -24.99 8.02 15.25
N THR A 57 -26.03 8.65 15.79
CA THR A 57 -27.39 8.61 15.20
C THR A 57 -27.53 9.49 13.97
N THR A 58 -26.74 10.58 13.89
CA THR A 58 -26.77 11.54 12.77
C THR A 58 -25.53 11.46 11.90
N PHE A 59 -24.68 10.46 12.10
CA PHE A 59 -23.38 10.35 11.45
C PHE A 59 -23.50 10.12 9.94
N ASP A 60 -22.93 11.01 9.13
CA ASP A 60 -22.74 10.81 7.70
C ASP A 60 -21.26 10.53 7.39
N PRO A 61 -20.91 9.34 6.85
CA PRO A 61 -19.54 8.98 6.45
C PRO A 61 -18.83 10.01 5.58
N GLN A 62 -19.55 10.73 4.72
CA GLN A 62 -18.95 11.63 3.74
C GLN A 62 -18.63 13.03 4.31
N SER A 63 -19.47 13.57 5.20
CA SER A 63 -19.22 14.87 5.84
C SER A 63 -18.48 14.74 7.16
N ASP A 64 -18.85 13.78 8.00
CA ASP A 64 -18.38 13.65 9.37
C ASP A 64 -17.18 12.70 9.51
N GLY A 65 -16.80 12.03 8.41
CA GLY A 65 -15.64 11.13 8.34
C GLY A 65 -14.27 11.80 8.53
N PHE A 66 -14.24 13.10 8.82
CA PHE A 66 -13.04 13.91 8.96
C PHE A 66 -12.92 14.54 10.34
N CYS A 67 -11.68 14.76 10.78
CA CYS A 67 -11.43 15.46 12.04
C CYS A 67 -11.70 16.96 11.84
N PRO A 68 -12.57 17.59 12.65
CA PRO A 68 -13.02 18.98 12.47
C PRO A 68 -11.93 20.04 12.72
N ARG A 69 -10.67 19.62 12.90
CA ARG A 69 -9.56 20.51 13.25
C ARG A 69 -8.33 20.36 12.36
N CYS A 70 -8.16 19.25 11.66
CA CYS A 70 -6.96 19.00 10.84
C CYS A 70 -7.26 18.22 9.55
N ASP A 71 -8.56 18.06 9.24
CA ASP A 71 -9.09 17.34 8.09
C ASP A 71 -8.49 15.94 7.89
N ASN A 72 -8.08 15.30 8.98
CA ASN A 72 -7.67 13.90 8.93
C ASN A 72 -8.91 13.04 8.75
N GLN A 73 -9.00 12.32 7.64
CA GLN A 73 -10.02 11.30 7.45
C GLN A 73 -9.79 10.20 8.47
N TRP A 74 -10.78 9.96 9.32
CA TRP A 74 -10.70 8.93 10.37
C TRP A 74 -11.67 7.78 10.13
N TYR A 75 -12.73 8.01 9.37
CA TYR A 75 -13.63 6.96 8.90
C TYR A 75 -13.07 6.38 7.59
N LEU A 76 -12.42 5.23 7.71
CA LEU A 76 -11.76 4.48 6.64
C LEU A 76 -12.10 2.99 6.79
N GLU A 77 -12.05 2.26 5.68
CA GLU A 77 -12.18 0.79 5.72
C GLU A 77 -11.06 0.19 6.57
N ALA A 78 -11.40 -0.76 7.44
CA ALA A 78 -10.44 -1.33 8.38
C ALA A 78 -9.41 -2.22 7.66
N ASP A 79 -8.13 -1.88 7.80
CA ASP A 79 -7.04 -2.73 7.34
C ASP A 79 -6.61 -3.69 8.46
N THR A 80 -7.12 -4.93 8.40
CA THR A 80 -6.73 -6.04 9.28
C THR A 80 -5.42 -6.71 8.85
N GLY A 81 -4.80 -6.27 7.73
CA GLY A 81 -3.60 -6.89 7.17
C GLY A 81 -3.85 -8.20 6.42
N GLU A 82 -5.08 -8.68 6.31
CA GLU A 82 -5.42 -9.82 5.43
C GLU A 82 -5.35 -9.42 3.95
N ASN A 83 -5.50 -8.13 3.66
CA ASN A 83 -5.39 -7.54 2.33
C ASN A 83 -3.94 -7.29 1.89
N ASP A 84 -2.94 -7.54 2.76
CA ASP A 84 -1.53 -7.71 2.38
C ASP A 84 -1.33 -9.05 1.65
N ARG A 85 -2.24 -9.42 0.74
CA ARG A 85 -1.94 -10.34 -0.35
C ARG A 85 -0.92 -9.63 -1.22
N GLN A 86 0.33 -9.78 -0.80
CA GLN A 86 1.54 -9.38 -1.46
C GLN A 86 1.33 -9.56 -2.96
N MET A 87 1.10 -8.46 -3.66
CA MET A 87 1.20 -8.40 -5.12
C MET A 87 2.67 -8.67 -5.43
N THR A 88 3.05 -9.94 -5.37
CA THR A 88 4.39 -10.40 -5.70
C THR A 88 4.49 -10.32 -7.20
N VAL A 89 5.09 -9.24 -7.69
CA VAL A 89 5.54 -9.14 -9.08
C VAL A 89 6.61 -10.23 -9.24
N LYS A 90 6.21 -11.37 -9.81
CA LYS A 90 7.15 -12.39 -10.24
C LYS A 90 7.78 -11.90 -11.54
N PHE A 91 9.09 -11.69 -11.52
CA PHE A 91 9.86 -11.47 -12.73
C PHE A 91 10.22 -12.83 -13.30
N GLU A 92 9.70 -13.17 -14.48
CA GLU A 92 10.19 -14.30 -15.23
C GLU A 92 11.54 -13.91 -15.86
N MET A 93 12.61 -14.58 -15.43
CA MET A 93 13.93 -14.39 -16.01
C MET A 93 13.96 -15.03 -17.40
N LEU A 94 14.73 -14.46 -18.33
CA LEU A 94 14.95 -15.11 -19.61
C LEU A 94 15.78 -16.39 -19.39
N ASP A 95 15.34 -17.50 -19.97
CA ASP A 95 16.14 -18.73 -20.04
C ASP A 95 17.53 -18.42 -20.63
N GLY A 96 18.57 -18.68 -19.84
CA GLY A 96 19.96 -18.39 -20.19
C GLY A 96 20.53 -17.05 -19.70
N THR A 97 19.77 -16.28 -18.91
CA THR A 97 20.28 -15.07 -18.22
C THR A 97 20.55 -15.34 -16.74
N ASP A 98 21.72 -14.93 -16.25
CA ASP A 98 22.03 -14.95 -14.82
C ASP A 98 21.30 -13.81 -14.09
N GLN A 99 21.09 -13.94 -12.76
CA GLN A 99 20.48 -12.88 -11.93
C GLN A 99 21.15 -11.51 -12.09
N ALA A 100 22.46 -11.50 -12.36
CA ALA A 100 23.20 -10.29 -12.61
C ALA A 100 22.75 -9.59 -13.90
N ASP A 101 22.40 -10.34 -14.95
CA ASP A 101 22.04 -9.82 -16.28
C ASP A 101 20.62 -9.26 -16.36
N ALA A 102 19.73 -9.68 -15.47
CA ALA A 102 18.38 -9.15 -15.36
C ALA A 102 18.35 -7.66 -14.98
N ILE A 103 19.35 -7.20 -14.21
CA ILE A 103 19.47 -5.81 -13.77
C ILE A 103 20.20 -5.00 -14.84
N ARG A 104 19.50 -4.00 -15.40
CA ARG A 104 20.07 -3.04 -16.35
C ARG A 104 21.11 -2.16 -15.65
N ASP A 105 22.33 -2.14 -16.17
CA ASP A 105 23.42 -1.27 -15.71
C ASP A 105 23.97 -0.47 -16.90
N GLU A 106 23.77 0.85 -16.89
CA GLU A 106 24.17 1.74 -17.98
C GLU A 106 25.70 1.89 -18.13
N ARG A 107 26.47 1.50 -17.11
CA ARG A 107 27.93 1.68 -17.09
C ARG A 107 28.68 0.56 -17.81
N ASP A 108 28.02 -0.57 -18.08
CA ASP A 108 28.61 -1.72 -18.76
C ASP A 108 27.94 -1.95 -20.13
N PRO A 109 28.49 -1.35 -21.22
CA PRO A 109 27.93 -1.52 -22.55
C PRO A 109 28.13 -2.93 -23.11
N ALA A 110 29.03 -3.75 -22.56
CA ALA A 110 29.21 -5.13 -23.02
C ALA A 110 28.06 -6.03 -22.55
N LYS A 111 27.54 -5.76 -21.35
CA LYS A 111 26.37 -6.43 -20.79
C LYS A 111 25.09 -6.10 -21.55
N GLU A 112 24.90 -4.84 -21.93
CA GLU A 112 23.75 -4.42 -22.73
C GLU A 112 23.75 -5.08 -24.13
N ARG A 113 24.91 -5.11 -24.81
CA ARG A 113 25.06 -5.82 -26.10
C ARG A 113 24.74 -7.32 -26.00
N ARG A 114 25.11 -7.97 -24.89
CA ARG A 114 24.78 -9.39 -24.64
C ARG A 114 23.27 -9.57 -24.49
N ARG A 115 22.61 -8.70 -23.70
CA ARG A 115 21.16 -8.69 -23.51
C ARG A 115 20.42 -8.48 -24.83
N GLN A 116 20.86 -7.51 -25.64
CA GLN A 116 20.25 -7.19 -26.92
C GLN A 116 20.32 -8.37 -27.89
N ARG A 117 21.47 -9.04 -27.98
CA ARG A 117 21.63 -10.26 -28.79
C ARG A 117 20.68 -11.40 -28.36
N LEU A 118 20.53 -11.62 -27.05
CA LEU A 118 19.64 -12.67 -26.53
C LEU A 118 18.16 -12.37 -26.82
N LEU A 119 17.77 -11.10 -26.78
CA LEU A 119 16.42 -10.66 -27.16
C LEU A 119 16.18 -10.88 -28.66
N GLU A 120 17.13 -10.48 -29.51
CA GLU A 120 17.07 -10.63 -30.95
C GLU A 120 16.97 -12.11 -31.39
N GLU A 121 17.77 -13.00 -30.78
CA GLU A 121 17.69 -14.45 -31.01
C GLU A 121 16.31 -15.04 -30.67
N ARG A 122 15.65 -14.51 -29.62
CA ARG A 122 14.31 -14.96 -29.21
C ARG A 122 13.23 -14.49 -30.17
N ILE A 123 13.32 -13.24 -30.64
CA ILE A 123 12.44 -12.69 -31.68
C ILE A 123 12.54 -13.55 -32.94
N TYR A 124 13.78 -13.91 -33.34
CA TYR A 124 14.01 -14.77 -34.49
C TYR A 124 13.47 -16.20 -34.30
N ARG A 125 13.53 -16.75 -33.08
CA ARG A 125 12.98 -18.07 -32.74
C ARG A 125 11.44 -18.09 -32.69
N GLY A 126 10.79 -16.91 -32.64
CA GLY A 126 9.33 -16.77 -32.68
C GLY A 126 8.64 -17.03 -31.34
N ASP A 127 9.37 -16.97 -30.23
CA ASP A 127 8.84 -17.23 -28.88
C ASP A 127 8.23 -15.97 -28.21
N ALA A 128 8.33 -14.81 -28.87
CA ALA A 128 7.83 -13.53 -28.36
C ALA A 128 7.00 -12.81 -29.43
N ASP A 129 5.69 -12.72 -29.22
CA ASP A 129 4.76 -11.94 -30.05
C ASP A 129 4.96 -10.43 -29.80
N LEU A 130 6.09 -9.87 -30.20
CA LEU A 130 6.38 -8.44 -30.12
C LEU A 130 6.73 -7.89 -31.51
N GLU A 131 5.83 -7.09 -32.08
CA GLU A 131 6.13 -6.21 -33.21
C GLU A 131 7.21 -5.22 -32.80
N LEU A 132 8.38 -5.33 -33.43
CA LEU A 132 9.48 -4.38 -33.30
C LEU A 132 9.29 -3.25 -34.31
N GLU A 133 9.15 -2.02 -33.82
CA GLU A 133 9.52 -0.84 -34.61
C GLU A 133 11.05 -0.80 -34.68
N LEU A 134 11.59 -1.21 -35.82
CA LEU A 134 13.00 -1.04 -36.18
C LEU A 134 13.23 0.46 -36.43
N ASP A 135 13.92 1.13 -35.52
CA ASP A 135 14.42 2.48 -35.76
C ASP A 135 15.75 2.37 -36.52
N ASP A 136 15.66 2.35 -37.85
CA ASP A 136 16.78 2.30 -38.81
C ASP A 136 17.57 3.62 -38.81
N SER A 137 18.23 3.95 -37.70
CA SER A 137 19.13 5.11 -37.62
C SER A 137 20.55 4.71 -37.23
N ASP A 138 21.16 3.84 -38.04
CA ASP A 138 22.62 3.69 -38.12
C ASP A 138 23.07 3.65 -39.59
N ASP A 139 22.75 4.70 -40.34
CA ASP A 139 23.53 5.12 -41.51
C ASP A 139 24.56 6.15 -41.05
N ASP A 140 25.75 5.70 -40.65
CA ASP A 140 26.94 6.55 -40.68
C ASP A 140 28.14 5.75 -41.23
N LEU A 141 28.14 5.65 -42.56
CA LEU A 141 29.33 5.32 -43.34
C LEU A 141 30.36 6.45 -43.17
N GLY A 142 31.35 6.21 -42.32
CA GLY A 142 32.50 7.10 -42.15
C GLY A 142 33.80 6.35 -41.91
N ILE A 143 34.41 5.85 -43.00
CA ILE A 143 35.83 5.99 -43.42
C ILE A 143 36.03 5.23 -44.74
#